data_AF-A0A1Y0G392-F1
#
_entry.id   AF-A0A1Y0G392-F1
#
_cell.length_a   1.000
_cell.length_b   1.000
_cell.length_c   1.000
_cell.angle_alpha   90.00
_cell.angle_beta   90.00
_cell.angle_gamma   90.00
#
_symmetry.space_group_name_H-M   'P 1'
#
loop_
_entity.id
_entity.type
_entity.pdbx_description
1 polymer ?
#
loop_
_entity_poly.entity_id
_entity_poly.type
_entity_poly.pdbx_seq_one_letter_code
_entity_poly.pdbx_strand_id
1 'polypeptide(L)'
;MCGLFIAPASAQTENPTFFYLNQGQLVAPWGLMLGDPSDWALAVQDRTGQSKSGKLSIKPTDFKGKGDALQASWNGKKDTATLSIVGPAIDIANFKDAAALAMDIRVDKRPTKGVTLSMSCTWPCRGEVQIRKLLTEFPAGEWFSLPVPLNCFKSDDGFDLSKISGPLTIGTEGKLTLSITNVRLERLAEGEKGCVE
;
A
#
# COMPACT_ATOMS: atom_id res chain seq x y z
N MET A 1 -22.77 43.45 -7.36
CA MET A 1 -22.30 42.29 -6.56
C MET A 1 -22.08 41.13 -7.52
N CYS A 2 -20.82 40.84 -7.86
CA CYS A 2 -20.48 39.73 -8.76
C CYS A 2 -20.38 38.46 -7.90
N GLY A 3 -21.40 37.59 -7.96
CA GLY A 3 -21.42 36.34 -7.22
C GLY A 3 -20.36 35.39 -7.79
N LEU A 4 -19.35 35.08 -6.98
CA LEU A 4 -18.38 34.03 -7.28
C LEU A 4 -19.10 32.68 -7.14
N PHE A 5 -19.44 32.05 -8.26
CA PHE A 5 -19.87 30.65 -8.25
C PHE A 5 -18.64 29.78 -7.98
N ILE A 6 -18.53 29.26 -6.76
CA ILE A 6 -17.60 28.17 -6.45
C ILE A 6 -18.22 26.91 -7.04
N ALA A 7 -17.70 26.46 -8.19
CA ALA A 7 -18.01 25.14 -8.68
C ALA A 7 -17.44 24.11 -7.69
N PRO A 8 -18.20 23.08 -7.27
CA PRO A 8 -17.62 21.98 -6.51
C PRO A 8 -16.53 21.31 -7.35
N ALA A 9 -15.39 21.02 -6.74
CA ALA A 9 -14.36 20.20 -7.37
C ALA A 9 -15.01 18.88 -7.80
N SER A 10 -15.01 18.62 -9.11
CA SER A 10 -15.41 17.33 -9.65
C SER A 10 -14.47 16.29 -9.05
N ALA A 11 -14.98 15.43 -8.16
CA ALA A 11 -14.27 14.23 -7.77
C ALA A 11 -14.21 13.34 -9.02
N GLN A 12 -13.12 13.39 -9.78
CA GLN A 12 -12.84 12.33 -10.74
C GLN A 12 -12.87 11.03 -9.95
N THR A 13 -13.83 10.17 -10.29
CA THR A 13 -13.90 8.82 -9.72
C THR A 13 -12.72 8.06 -10.32
N GLU A 14 -11.64 7.95 -9.57
CA GLU A 14 -10.46 7.18 -9.96
C GLU A 14 -10.87 5.76 -10.37
N ASN A 15 -10.23 5.21 -11.39
CA ASN A 15 -10.52 3.85 -11.82
C ASN A 15 -9.99 2.86 -10.76
N PRO A 16 -10.84 2.09 -10.06
CA PRO A 16 -10.41 1.23 -8.96
C PRO A 16 -9.55 0.04 -9.42
N THR A 17 -9.47 -0.25 -10.71
CA THR A 17 -8.51 -1.21 -11.26
C THR A 17 -7.06 -0.72 -11.11
N PHE A 18 -6.83 0.60 -11.21
CA PHE A 18 -5.50 1.19 -11.23
C PHE A 18 -5.19 2.06 -10.01
N PHE A 19 -6.19 2.51 -9.25
CA PHE A 19 -5.99 3.36 -8.08
C PHE A 19 -6.62 2.71 -6.84
N TYR A 20 -5.85 2.63 -5.76
CA TYR A 20 -6.22 1.92 -4.53
C TYR A 20 -6.34 2.87 -3.34
N LEU A 21 -5.42 3.84 -3.28
CA LEU A 21 -5.42 4.94 -2.30
C LEU A 21 -5.02 6.22 -3.05
N ASN A 22 -5.82 7.28 -3.02
CA ASN A 22 -5.51 8.56 -3.65
C ASN A 22 -5.67 9.68 -2.63
N GLN A 23 -4.63 10.51 -2.44
CA GLN A 23 -4.62 11.59 -1.45
C GLN A 23 -5.09 11.11 -0.06
N GLY A 24 -4.59 9.94 0.36
CA GLY A 24 -4.89 9.32 1.65
C GLY A 24 -6.30 8.72 1.77
N GLN A 25 -7.15 8.84 0.76
CA GLN A 25 -8.49 8.26 0.71
C GLN A 25 -8.49 6.95 -0.07
N LEU A 26 -9.20 5.95 0.42
CA LEU A 26 -9.39 4.70 -0.32
C LEU A 26 -10.27 4.97 -1.54
N VAL A 27 -9.88 4.43 -2.68
CA VAL A 27 -10.73 4.46 -3.88
C VAL A 27 -11.76 3.34 -3.73
N ALA A 28 -13.06 3.64 -3.76
CA ALA A 28 -14.08 2.60 -3.64
C ALA A 28 -13.95 1.58 -4.79
N PRO A 29 -14.06 0.26 -4.54
CA PRO A 29 -14.54 -0.41 -3.32
C PRO A 29 -13.43 -0.89 -2.35
N TRP A 30 -12.22 -0.34 -2.43
CA TRP A 30 -11.11 -0.76 -1.58
C TRP A 30 -11.34 -0.39 -0.11
N GLY A 31 -10.96 -1.31 0.77
CA GLY A 31 -10.99 -1.21 2.22
C GLY A 31 -9.58 -1.26 2.81
N LEU A 32 -9.42 -0.74 4.03
CA LEU A 32 -8.17 -0.82 4.80
C LEU A 32 -8.35 -1.79 5.97
N MET A 33 -7.38 -2.67 6.16
CA MET A 33 -7.36 -3.65 7.26
C MET A 33 -6.03 -3.60 8.00
N LEU A 34 -6.10 -3.87 9.31
CA LEU A 34 -4.95 -4.15 10.15
C LEU A 34 -5.02 -5.62 10.57
N GLY A 35 -3.91 -6.34 10.44
CA GLY A 35 -3.82 -7.74 10.83
C GLY A 35 -2.71 -7.99 11.84
N ASP A 36 -2.96 -8.83 12.82
CA ASP A 36 -1.97 -9.45 13.71
C ASP A 36 -2.47 -10.84 14.18
N PRO A 37 -1.70 -11.63 14.94
CA PRO A 37 -2.13 -12.98 15.35
C PRO A 37 -3.42 -13.03 16.18
N SER A 38 -3.89 -11.91 16.73
CA SER A 38 -5.16 -11.84 17.47
C SER A 38 -6.35 -11.55 16.57
N ASP A 39 -6.14 -10.95 15.39
CA ASP A 39 -7.14 -10.74 14.33
C ASP A 39 -6.43 -10.29 13.05
N TRP A 40 -6.53 -11.08 11.97
CA TRP A 40 -5.87 -10.78 10.70
C TRP A 40 -6.68 -9.87 9.76
N ALA A 41 -7.95 -9.59 10.07
CA ALA A 41 -8.87 -8.91 9.17
C ALA A 41 -9.65 -7.77 9.87
N LEU A 42 -9.00 -7.07 10.80
CA LEU A 42 -9.62 -5.94 11.49
C LEU A 42 -9.79 -4.76 10.53
N ALA A 43 -11.02 -4.53 10.08
CA ALA A 43 -11.37 -3.40 9.23
C ALA A 43 -11.17 -2.06 9.96
N VAL A 44 -10.61 -1.09 9.25
CA VAL A 44 -10.41 0.27 9.74
C VAL A 44 -11.54 1.16 9.25
N GLN A 45 -12.15 1.89 10.17
CA GLN A 45 -13.07 2.99 9.87
C GLN A 45 -12.36 4.33 10.04
N ASP A 46 -12.72 5.33 9.23
CA ASP A 46 -12.23 6.71 9.35
C ASP A 46 -10.70 6.88 9.39
N ARG A 47 -9.97 5.98 8.72
CA ARG A 47 -8.52 6.06 8.48
C ARG A 47 -7.65 6.08 9.76
N THR A 48 -8.23 5.77 10.92
CA THR A 48 -7.54 5.71 12.21
C THR A 48 -7.86 4.38 12.87
N GLY A 49 -6.86 3.70 13.42
CA GLY A 49 -7.09 2.40 14.02
C GLY A 49 -5.85 1.79 14.62
N GLN A 50 -6.06 0.67 15.31
CA GLN A 50 -5.00 -0.12 15.91
C GLN A 50 -5.34 -1.60 15.76
N SER A 51 -4.36 -2.43 15.41
CA SER A 51 -4.51 -3.88 15.34
C SER A 51 -4.94 -4.45 16.69
N LYS A 52 -5.59 -5.62 16.71
CA LYS A 52 -6.24 -6.15 17.91
C LYS A 52 -5.31 -6.26 19.13
N SER A 53 -4.04 -6.62 18.93
CA SER A 53 -3.02 -6.72 19.98
C SER A 53 -2.18 -5.44 20.18
N GLY A 54 -2.52 -4.38 19.46
CA GLY A 54 -1.85 -3.08 19.52
C GLY A 54 -0.43 -3.07 18.94
N LYS A 55 -0.12 -3.97 18.00
CA LYS A 55 1.20 -4.06 17.34
C LYS A 55 1.39 -2.99 16.27
N LEU A 56 0.32 -2.69 15.56
CA LEU A 56 0.27 -1.72 14.48
C LEU A 56 -0.81 -0.69 14.78
N SER A 57 -0.50 0.60 14.64
CA SER A 57 -1.50 1.67 14.60
C SER A 57 -1.37 2.50 13.34
N ILE A 58 -2.48 3.09 12.93
CA ILE A 58 -2.55 4.01 11.79
C ILE A 58 -3.30 5.29 12.14
N LYS A 59 -2.96 6.36 11.43
CA LYS A 59 -3.65 7.66 11.50
C LYS A 59 -3.41 8.48 10.23
N PRO A 60 -4.24 9.46 9.91
CA PRO A 60 -3.94 10.44 8.87
C PRO A 60 -2.66 11.24 9.16
N THR A 61 -1.96 11.65 8.10
CA THR A 61 -0.85 12.60 8.13
C THR A 61 -0.84 13.44 6.86
N ASP A 62 0.09 14.38 6.76
CA ASP A 62 0.19 15.34 5.66
C ASP A 62 1.31 14.94 4.69
N PHE A 63 1.02 15.06 3.40
CA PHE A 63 1.97 15.00 2.28
C PHE A 63 1.99 16.35 1.55
N LYS A 64 1.00 16.62 0.69
CA LYS A 64 0.85 17.88 -0.07
C LYS A 64 -0.34 18.70 0.42
N GLY A 65 -1.34 18.02 0.96
CA GLY A 65 -2.52 18.58 1.63
C GLY A 65 -2.60 18.15 3.10
N LYS A 66 -3.66 18.59 3.77
CA LYS A 66 -3.94 18.14 5.14
C LYS A 66 -4.63 16.78 5.13
N GLY A 67 -4.09 15.84 5.89
CA GLY A 67 -4.64 14.50 6.02
C GLY A 67 -4.72 13.78 4.69
N ASP A 68 -3.83 14.05 3.72
CA ASP A 68 -3.80 13.41 2.41
C ASP A 68 -2.84 12.21 2.35
N ALA A 69 -2.45 11.68 3.50
CA ALA A 69 -1.66 10.47 3.65
C ALA A 69 -2.06 9.66 4.89
N LEU A 70 -1.54 8.43 5.01
CA LEU A 70 -1.71 7.55 6.16
C LEU A 70 -0.34 7.23 6.77
N GLN A 71 -0.15 7.47 8.05
CA GLN A 71 1.02 7.01 8.80
C GLN A 71 0.68 5.70 9.52
N ALA A 72 1.55 4.70 9.36
CA ALA A 72 1.48 3.41 10.01
C ALA A 72 2.70 3.18 10.92
N SER A 73 2.47 2.71 12.14
CA SER A 73 3.49 2.51 13.17
C SER A 73 3.44 1.10 13.75
N TRP A 74 4.48 0.32 13.48
CA TRP A 74 4.76 -0.97 14.10
C TRP A 74 5.67 -0.78 15.31
N ASN A 75 5.32 -1.40 16.44
CA ASN A 75 6.09 -1.29 17.69
C ASN A 75 7.10 -2.42 17.91
N GLY A 76 7.15 -3.42 17.03
CA GLY A 76 8.11 -4.51 17.06
C GLY A 76 7.93 -5.52 18.19
N LYS A 77 6.69 -5.73 18.67
CA LYS A 77 6.37 -6.90 19.49
C LYS A 77 6.53 -8.19 18.66
N LYS A 78 6.62 -9.34 19.33
CA LYS A 78 6.72 -10.67 18.70
C LYS A 78 5.65 -10.86 17.62
N ASP A 79 5.97 -11.62 16.55
CA ASP A 79 5.10 -11.96 15.40
C ASP A 79 4.71 -10.78 14.50
N THR A 80 4.37 -11.09 13.26
CA THR A 80 4.07 -10.10 12.21
C THR A 80 2.77 -9.34 12.48
N ALA A 81 2.75 -8.05 12.19
CA ALA A 81 1.53 -7.29 11.97
C ALA A 81 1.51 -6.70 10.55
N THR A 82 0.32 -6.53 9.97
CA THR A 82 0.10 -6.17 8.56
C THR A 82 -0.83 -4.99 8.40
N LEU A 83 -0.48 -4.08 7.48
CA LEU A 83 -1.36 -3.07 6.91
C LEU A 83 -1.77 -3.55 5.52
N SER A 84 -3.07 -3.67 5.24
CA SER A 84 -3.55 -4.20 3.97
C SER A 84 -4.62 -3.31 3.34
N ILE A 85 -4.52 -3.09 2.03
CA ILE A 85 -5.63 -2.60 1.20
C ILE A 85 -6.24 -3.81 0.51
N VAL A 86 -7.54 -4.01 0.68
CA VAL A 86 -8.26 -5.21 0.20
C VAL A 86 -9.60 -4.86 -0.41
N GLY A 87 -10.12 -5.69 -1.30
CA GLY A 87 -11.38 -5.44 -2.00
C GLY A 87 -11.79 -6.60 -2.90
N PRO A 88 -12.79 -6.39 -3.77
CA PRO A 88 -13.16 -7.34 -4.82
C PRO A 88 -11.98 -7.64 -5.75
N ALA A 89 -11.97 -8.85 -6.33
CA ALA A 89 -10.91 -9.26 -7.24
C ALA A 89 -10.93 -8.43 -8.54
N ILE A 90 -9.74 -8.03 -8.99
CA ILE A 90 -9.51 -7.38 -10.28
C ILE A 90 -8.53 -8.20 -11.14
N ASP A 91 -8.65 -8.07 -12.46
CA ASP A 91 -7.71 -8.65 -13.43
C ASP A 91 -6.73 -7.57 -13.92
N ILE A 92 -5.45 -7.77 -13.59
CA ILE A 92 -4.34 -6.93 -14.04
C ILE A 92 -3.24 -7.76 -14.71
N ALA A 93 -3.55 -8.99 -15.16
CA ALA A 93 -2.57 -9.91 -15.74
C ALA A 93 -1.88 -9.33 -16.99
N ASN A 94 -2.63 -8.58 -17.80
CA ASN A 94 -2.11 -7.92 -19.01
C ASN A 94 -1.06 -6.84 -18.74
N PHE A 95 -0.86 -6.44 -17.47
CA PHE A 95 0.09 -5.42 -17.08
C PHE A 95 1.34 -5.97 -16.39
N LYS A 96 1.48 -7.30 -16.27
CA LYS A 96 2.58 -7.97 -15.57
C LYS A 96 3.97 -7.39 -15.87
N ASP A 97 4.27 -7.18 -17.14
CA ASP A 97 5.58 -6.71 -17.62
C ASP A 97 5.58 -5.24 -18.06
N ALA A 98 4.46 -4.53 -17.85
CA ALA A 98 4.27 -3.15 -18.32
C ALA A 98 3.98 -2.16 -17.18
N ALA A 99 3.67 -2.64 -15.98
CA ALA A 99 3.30 -1.81 -14.84
C ALA A 99 4.03 -2.17 -13.54
N ALA A 100 4.00 -1.22 -12.61
CA ALA A 100 4.44 -1.36 -11.24
C ALA A 100 3.33 -0.96 -10.27
N LEU A 101 3.30 -1.60 -9.09
CA LEU A 101 2.63 -1.06 -7.93
C LEU A 101 3.46 0.11 -7.40
N ALA A 102 2.96 1.33 -7.56
CA ALA A 102 3.61 2.54 -7.08
C ALA A 102 2.90 3.08 -5.83
N MET A 103 3.68 3.66 -4.93
CA MET A 103 3.18 4.41 -3.79
C MET A 103 4.13 5.56 -3.47
N ASP A 104 3.58 6.68 -3.02
CA ASP A 104 4.40 7.71 -2.38
C ASP A 104 4.59 7.30 -0.92
N ILE A 105 5.85 7.23 -0.48
CA ILE A 105 6.23 6.70 0.83
C ILE A 105 7.24 7.61 1.53
N ARG A 106 7.07 7.79 2.84
CA ARG A 106 8.04 8.43 3.73
C ARG A 106 8.40 7.50 4.86
N VAL A 107 9.68 7.29 5.13
CA VAL A 107 10.14 6.51 6.28
C VAL A 107 10.42 7.45 7.45
N ASP A 108 9.61 7.36 8.51
CA ASP A 108 9.78 8.16 9.73
C ASP A 108 10.67 7.44 10.76
N LYS A 109 10.58 6.11 10.84
CA LYS A 109 11.45 5.24 11.64
C LYS A 109 11.83 4.00 10.84
N ARG A 110 13.13 3.80 10.65
CA ARG A 110 13.68 2.69 9.85
C ARG A 110 13.31 1.32 10.43
N PRO A 111 13.12 0.31 9.55
CA PRO A 111 12.74 -1.03 9.98
C PRO A 111 13.86 -1.75 10.75
N THR A 112 13.52 -2.35 11.90
CA THR A 112 14.47 -3.15 12.69
C THR A 112 14.54 -4.62 12.28
N LYS A 113 13.57 -5.10 11.47
CA LYS A 113 13.47 -6.47 10.95
C LYS A 113 13.08 -6.46 9.46
N GLY A 114 12.89 -7.63 8.86
CA GLY A 114 12.37 -7.77 7.49
C GLY A 114 11.06 -7.03 7.29
N VAL A 115 10.85 -6.49 6.09
CA VAL A 115 9.60 -5.83 5.69
C VAL A 115 9.18 -6.44 4.37
N THR A 116 8.05 -7.12 4.39
CA THR A 116 7.44 -7.73 3.23
C THR A 116 6.41 -6.77 2.65
N LEU A 117 6.50 -6.50 1.35
CA LEU A 117 5.41 -5.97 0.54
C LEU A 117 4.80 -7.13 -0.23
N SER A 118 3.49 -7.26 -0.24
CA SER A 118 2.82 -8.35 -0.93
C SER A 118 1.54 -7.93 -1.63
N MET A 119 1.17 -8.71 -2.65
CA MET A 119 -0.11 -8.67 -3.32
C MET A 119 -0.81 -10.01 -3.09
N SER A 120 -2.04 -9.99 -2.61
CA SER A 120 -2.86 -11.21 -2.52
C SER A 120 -3.85 -11.27 -3.67
N CYS A 121 -3.90 -12.42 -4.32
CA CYS A 121 -5.04 -12.92 -5.05
C CYS A 121 -5.88 -13.77 -4.09
N THR A 122 -7.12 -14.12 -4.44
CA THR A 122 -8.02 -14.85 -3.52
C THR A 122 -7.30 -15.99 -2.76
N TRP A 123 -7.41 -16.02 -1.42
CA TRP A 123 -6.67 -16.94 -0.53
C TRP A 123 -6.58 -18.36 -1.12
N PRO A 124 -5.40 -19.03 -1.15
CA PRO A 124 -4.12 -18.71 -0.50
C PRO A 124 -3.16 -17.84 -1.30
N CYS A 125 -3.65 -17.25 -2.37
CA CYS A 125 -2.80 -16.78 -3.45
C CYS A 125 -2.06 -15.48 -3.05
N ARG A 126 -0.72 -15.47 -3.09
CA ARG A 126 0.07 -14.27 -2.77
C ARG A 126 1.43 -14.27 -3.47
N GLY A 127 1.83 -13.10 -3.95
CA GLY A 127 3.20 -12.79 -4.36
C GLY A 127 3.83 -11.78 -3.41
N GLU A 128 5.13 -11.90 -3.15
CA GLU A 128 5.83 -11.12 -2.13
C GLU A 128 7.17 -10.55 -2.64
N VAL A 129 7.57 -9.41 -2.06
CA VAL A 129 8.86 -8.74 -2.28
C VAL A 129 9.39 -8.24 -0.93
N GLN A 130 10.69 -8.44 -0.69
CA GLN A 130 11.37 -7.90 0.48
C GLN A 130 11.85 -6.47 0.22
N ILE A 131 11.24 -5.48 0.89
CA ILE A 131 11.53 -4.05 0.65
C ILE A 131 12.40 -3.42 1.73
N ARG A 132 12.84 -4.17 2.74
CA ARG A 132 13.63 -3.65 3.88
C ARG A 132 14.84 -2.83 3.43
N LYS A 133 15.64 -3.33 2.47
CA LYS A 133 16.87 -2.66 2.02
C LYS A 133 16.57 -1.27 1.45
N LEU A 134 15.57 -1.18 0.58
CA LEU A 134 15.10 0.09 0.01
C LEU A 134 14.66 1.07 1.10
N LEU A 135 13.84 0.60 2.06
CA LEU A 135 13.38 1.45 3.17
C LEU A 135 14.51 1.92 4.10
N THR A 136 15.62 1.20 4.19
CA THR A 136 16.77 1.64 4.99
C THR A 136 17.65 2.67 4.28
N GLU A 137 17.61 2.71 2.95
CA GLU A 137 18.38 3.63 2.11
C GLU A 137 17.69 5.00 2.00
N PHE A 138 16.36 5.06 2.11
CA PHE A 138 15.64 6.33 2.08
C PHE A 138 16.05 7.26 3.24
N PRO A 139 16.36 8.53 2.93
CA PRO A 139 16.43 9.61 3.92
C PRO A 139 15.18 9.64 4.79
N ALA A 140 15.38 9.64 6.11
CA ALA A 140 14.26 9.65 7.05
C ALA A 140 13.52 10.99 6.98
N GLY A 141 12.20 10.96 6.96
CA GLY A 141 11.35 12.16 6.91
C GLY A 141 11.14 12.74 5.51
N GLU A 142 11.73 12.15 4.46
CA GLU A 142 11.53 12.58 3.07
C GLU A 142 10.58 11.64 2.31
N TRP A 143 9.81 12.20 1.38
CA TRP A 143 8.86 11.48 0.54
C TRP A 143 9.55 11.01 -0.76
N PHE A 144 9.37 9.74 -1.09
CA PHE A 144 9.86 9.12 -2.32
C PHE A 144 8.71 8.41 -3.03
N SER A 145 8.78 8.31 -4.36
CA SER A 145 7.93 7.40 -5.10
C SER A 145 8.61 6.05 -5.19
N LEU A 146 7.91 4.98 -4.79
CA LEU A 146 8.41 3.61 -4.79
C LEU A 146 7.60 2.77 -5.79
N PRO A 147 8.03 2.67 -7.06
CA PRO A 147 7.49 1.72 -8.00
C PRO A 147 8.08 0.32 -7.74
N VAL A 148 7.22 -0.68 -7.59
CA VAL A 148 7.59 -2.10 -7.53
C VAL A 148 6.96 -2.81 -8.73
N PRO A 149 7.75 -3.17 -9.77
CA PRO A 149 7.26 -3.86 -10.96
C PRO A 149 6.42 -5.10 -10.62
N LEU A 150 5.32 -5.33 -11.33
CA LEU A 150 4.41 -6.44 -11.01
C LEU A 150 5.09 -7.81 -11.17
N ASN A 151 6.02 -7.93 -12.12
CA ASN A 151 6.82 -9.13 -12.31
C ASN A 151 7.86 -9.39 -11.19
N CYS A 152 8.05 -8.46 -10.24
CA CYS A 152 8.88 -8.68 -9.06
C CYS A 152 8.19 -9.46 -7.95
N PHE A 153 6.85 -9.52 -7.93
CA PHE A 153 6.12 -10.26 -6.91
C PHE A 153 6.26 -11.76 -7.14
N LYS A 154 7.20 -12.38 -6.40
CA LYS A 154 7.50 -13.81 -6.51
C LYS A 154 6.61 -14.62 -5.59
N SER A 155 6.28 -15.83 -6.01
CA SER A 155 5.54 -16.81 -5.22
C SER A 155 6.04 -18.20 -5.58
N ASP A 156 6.11 -19.09 -4.60
CA ASP A 156 6.56 -20.46 -4.82
C ASP A 156 5.51 -21.30 -5.57
N ASP A 157 4.23 -20.91 -5.55
CA ASP A 157 3.18 -21.47 -6.41
C ASP A 157 1.92 -20.57 -6.41
N GLY A 158 1.32 -20.37 -7.60
CA GLY A 158 -0.08 -19.98 -7.72
C GLY A 158 -0.43 -18.48 -7.68
N PHE A 159 0.54 -17.54 -7.63
CA PHE A 159 0.23 -16.10 -7.73
C PHE A 159 -0.40 -15.74 -9.08
N ASP A 160 -1.62 -15.22 -9.03
CA ASP A 160 -2.48 -14.98 -10.19
C ASP A 160 -2.92 -13.51 -10.25
N LEU A 161 -2.29 -12.75 -11.16
CA LEU A 161 -2.61 -11.35 -11.41
C LEU A 161 -4.01 -11.13 -12.00
N SER A 162 -4.71 -12.19 -12.43
CA SER A 162 -6.10 -12.08 -12.91
C SER A 162 -7.14 -12.04 -11.79
N LYS A 163 -6.72 -12.24 -10.52
CA LYS A 163 -7.62 -12.35 -9.36
C LYS A 163 -7.16 -11.56 -8.14
N ILE A 164 -6.56 -10.38 -8.33
CA ILE A 164 -6.00 -9.57 -7.24
C ILE A 164 -7.11 -9.00 -6.38
N SER A 165 -7.17 -9.41 -5.11
CA SER A 165 -8.12 -8.93 -4.11
C SER A 165 -7.45 -8.14 -2.97
N GLY A 166 -6.13 -8.07 -2.96
CA GLY A 166 -5.34 -7.26 -2.03
C GLY A 166 -4.12 -6.69 -2.74
N PRO A 167 -4.22 -5.51 -3.35
CA PRO A 167 -3.13 -4.93 -4.14
C PRO A 167 -1.94 -4.47 -3.30
N LEU A 168 -2.09 -4.33 -1.98
CA LEU A 168 -1.01 -3.94 -1.10
C LEU A 168 -1.20 -4.53 0.29
N THR A 169 -0.21 -5.27 0.76
CA THR A 169 -0.01 -5.60 2.17
C THR A 169 1.43 -5.31 2.55
N ILE A 170 1.63 -4.53 3.62
CA ILE A 170 2.95 -4.28 4.22
C ILE A 170 2.99 -5.00 5.57
N GLY A 171 3.94 -5.91 5.74
CA GLY A 171 4.09 -6.72 6.95
C GLY A 171 5.49 -6.62 7.56
N THR A 172 5.56 -6.52 8.89
CA THR A 172 6.83 -6.67 9.63
C THR A 172 6.59 -7.12 11.08
N GLU A 173 7.57 -7.82 11.64
CA GLU A 173 7.70 -8.12 13.07
C GLU A 173 8.52 -7.06 13.82
N GLY A 174 9.15 -6.15 13.07
CA GLY A 174 10.05 -5.13 13.60
C GLY A 174 9.36 -3.84 14.00
N LYS A 175 10.15 -2.91 14.53
CA LYS A 175 9.74 -1.51 14.62
C LYS A 175 9.86 -0.90 13.25
N LEU A 176 8.86 -0.13 12.85
CA LEU A 176 8.80 0.60 11.59
C LEU A 176 7.77 1.72 11.76
N THR A 177 8.09 2.93 11.30
CA THR A 177 7.07 3.96 11.08
C THR A 177 7.26 4.46 9.67
N LEU A 178 6.22 4.33 8.86
CA LEU A 178 6.18 4.84 7.50
C LEU A 178 4.85 5.54 7.24
N SER A 179 4.85 6.45 6.29
CA SER A 179 3.66 7.11 5.78
C SER A 179 3.50 6.77 4.31
N ILE A 180 2.26 6.49 3.86
CA ILE A 180 1.93 6.17 2.47
C ILE A 180 0.80 7.05 1.95
N THR A 181 0.83 7.33 0.65
CA THR A 181 -0.29 7.88 -0.11
C THR A 181 -0.17 7.48 -1.59
N ASN A 182 -1.20 7.78 -2.39
CA ASN A 182 -1.22 7.59 -3.85
C ASN A 182 -0.81 6.17 -4.30
N VAL A 183 -1.37 5.13 -3.66
CA VAL A 183 -1.13 3.74 -4.03
C VAL A 183 -1.90 3.41 -5.31
N ARG A 184 -1.18 3.06 -6.37
CA ARG A 184 -1.71 2.91 -7.73
C ARG A 184 -0.86 2.00 -8.60
N LEU A 185 -1.38 1.59 -9.76
CA LEU A 185 -0.59 1.01 -10.84
C LEU A 185 -0.10 2.13 -11.75
N GLU A 186 1.20 2.10 -12.05
CA GLU A 186 1.82 3.00 -13.02
C GLU A 186 2.52 2.22 -14.10
N ARG A 187 2.61 2.80 -15.29
CA ARG A 187 3.40 2.25 -16.38
C ARG A 187 4.87 2.26 -16.00
N LEU A 188 5.59 1.18 -16.29
CA LEU A 188 7.05 1.15 -16.17
C LEU A 188 7.68 2.19 -17.11
N ALA A 189 8.79 2.79 -16.66
CA ALA A 189 9.54 3.71 -17.52
C ALA A 189 10.03 2.98 -18.78
N GLU A 190 10.22 3.74 -19.86
CA GLU A 190 10.71 3.17 -21.12
C GLU A 190 12.08 2.50 -20.91
N GLY A 191 12.18 1.23 -21.32
CA GLY A 191 13.38 0.42 -21.15
C GLY A 191 13.50 -0.31 -19.80
N GLU A 192 12.65 -0.02 -18.81
CA GLU A 192 12.61 -0.80 -17.57
C GLU A 192 11.92 -2.14 -17.81
N LYS A 193 12.57 -3.21 -17.35
CA LYS A 193 12.05 -4.59 -17.45
C LYS A 193 11.62 -5.17 -16.10
N GLY A 194 11.79 -4.41 -15.01
CA GLY A 194 11.54 -4.89 -13.66
C GLY A 194 12.43 -6.06 -13.28
N CYS A 195 11.84 -7.10 -12.68
CA CYS A 195 12.56 -8.29 -12.19
C CYS A 195 12.55 -9.44 -13.19
N VAL A 196 12.81 -9.15 -14.46
CA VAL A 196 13.11 -10.20 -15.45
C VAL A 196 14.36 -10.96 -15.00
N GLU A 197 14.24 -12.28 -14.89
CA GLU A 197 15.39 -13.19 -14.78
C GLU A 197 16.07 -13.37 -16.15
#